data_AF-A0A382Z5W6-F1
#
_entry.id   AF-A0A382Z5W6-F1
#
_cell.length_a   1.000
_cell.length_b   1.000
_cell.length_c   1.000
_cell.angle_alpha   90.00
_cell.angle_beta   90.00
_cell.angle_gamma   90.00
#
_symmetry.space_group_name_H-M   'P 1'
#
loop_
_entity.id
_entity.type
_entity.pdbx_description
1 polymer ?
#
loop_
_entity_poly.entity_id
_entity_poly.type
_entity_poly.pdbx_seq_one_letter_code
_entity_poly.pdbx_strand_id
1 'polypeptide(L)' 'PMDRDSVMIRSYFNYRRRHPQTRPGFVVTSILQRLESFLELQAERPYRNYWDVASRDFIAR' A
#
# COMPACT_ATOMS: atom_id res chain seq x y z
N PRO A 1 -9.76 -14.66 -12.20
CA PRO A 1 -10.56 -14.78 -10.95
C PRO A 1 -9.80 -14.15 -9.78
N MET A 2 -10.49 -13.37 -8.96
CA MET A 2 -9.99 -12.80 -7.70
C MET A 2 -10.83 -13.40 -6.58
N ASP A 3 -10.20 -13.68 -5.44
CA ASP A 3 -10.86 -14.11 -4.21
C ASP A 3 -10.47 -13.19 -3.04
N ARG A 4 -11.01 -13.48 -1.86
CA ARG A 4 -10.84 -12.66 -0.63
C ARG A 4 -9.40 -12.66 -0.09
N ASP A 5 -8.58 -13.61 -0.51
CA ASP A 5 -7.19 -13.77 -0.09
C ASP A 5 -6.20 -13.18 -1.10
N SER A 6 -6.72 -12.70 -2.23
CA SER A 6 -5.92 -12.05 -3.27
C SER A 6 -5.30 -10.74 -2.76
N VAL A 7 -3.97 -10.65 -2.84
CA VAL A 7 -3.20 -9.49 -2.40
C VAL A 7 -2.32 -8.92 -3.51
N MET A 8 -2.13 -7.60 -3.49
CA MET A 8 -1.08 -6.92 -4.23
C MET A 8 0.15 -6.75 -3.36
N ILE A 9 1.33 -7.01 -3.94
CA ILE A 9 2.62 -6.67 -3.35
C ILE A 9 3.08 -5.37 -3.99
N ARG A 10 3.39 -4.36 -3.17
CA ARG A 10 3.95 -3.09 -3.64
C ARG A 10 5.26 -2.78 -2.95
N SER A 11 6.19 -2.18 -3.69
CA SER A 11 7.45 -1.69 -3.16
C SER A 11 7.47 -0.17 -3.19
N TYR A 12 7.58 0.44 -2.02
CA TYR A 12 7.67 1.89 -1.84
C TYR A 12 9.11 2.29 -1.54
N PHE A 13 9.67 3.20 -2.34
CA PHE A 13 11.02 3.72 -2.15
C PHE A 13 10.98 4.99 -1.28
N ASN A 14 11.71 4.98 -0.17
CA ASN A 14 11.67 6.03 0.85
C ASN A 14 12.50 7.28 0.51
N TYR A 15 12.51 7.70 -0.77
CA TYR A 15 13.37 8.79 -1.25
C TYR A 15 13.07 10.14 -0.61
N ARG A 16 11.80 10.55 -0.61
CA ARG A 16 11.36 11.88 -0.12
C ARG A 16 10.59 11.82 1.18
N ARG A 17 9.96 10.68 1.47
CA ARG A 17 9.14 10.44 2.66
C ARG A 17 9.32 8.99 3.05
N ARG A 18 9.46 8.71 4.35
CA ARG A 18 9.50 7.33 4.85
C ARG A 18 8.10 6.78 5.05
N HIS A 19 7.86 5.56 4.61
CA HIS A 19 6.64 4.82 4.92
C HIS A 19 6.58 4.53 6.43
N PRO A 20 5.40 4.55 7.08
CA PRO A 20 5.29 4.20 8.50
C PRO A 20 5.84 2.81 8.86
N GLN A 21 5.82 1.88 7.89
CA GLN A 21 6.35 0.52 8.05
C GLN A 21 7.84 0.39 7.66
N THR A 22 8.53 1.50 7.39
CA THR A 22 9.96 1.45 7.06
C THR A 22 10.78 1.01 8.27
N ARG A 23 11.58 -0.04 8.08
CA ARG A 23 12.53 -0.52 9.09
C ARG A 23 13.86 0.26 9.03
N PRO A 24 14.55 0.47 10.16
CA PRO A 24 15.87 1.11 10.18
C PRO A 24 16.86 0.41 9.23
N GLY A 25 17.60 1.19 8.44
CA GLY A 25 18.59 0.67 7.49
C GLY A 25 18.05 0.27 6.11
N PHE A 26 16.73 0.30 5.88
CA PHE A 26 16.13 -0.11 4.60
C PHE A 26 15.65 1.08 3.76
N VAL A 27 16.03 1.09 2.48
CA VAL A 27 15.63 2.13 1.50
C VAL A 27 14.24 1.88 0.92
N VAL A 28 13.81 0.62 0.88
CA VAL A 28 12.54 0.19 0.31
C VAL A 28 11.65 -0.42 1.39
N THR A 29 10.36 -0.16 1.33
CA THR A 29 9.33 -0.77 2.17
C THR A 29 8.35 -1.51 1.28
N SER A 30 8.28 -2.83 1.43
CA SER A 30 7.28 -3.65 0.74
C SER A 30 6.04 -3.80 1.61
N ILE A 31 4.87 -3.53 1.02
CA ILE A 31 3.57 -3.61 1.69
C ILE A 31 2.66 -4.60 0.95
N LEU A 32 1.71 -5.18 1.67
CA LEU A 32 0.64 -6.00 1.14
C LEU A 32 -0.68 -5.22 1.22
N GLN A 33 -1.47 -5.25 0.16
CA GLN A 33 -2.83 -4.68 0.14
C GLN A 33 -3.80 -5.74 -0.34
N ARG A 34 -4.97 -5.87 0.30
CA ARG A 34 -6.03 -6.73 -0.23
C ARG A 34 -6.54 -6.13 -1.54
N LEU A 35 -6.65 -6.96 -2.57
CA LEU A 35 -7.03 -6.47 -3.89
C LEU A 35 -8.48 -5.97 -3.89
N GLU A 36 -9.39 -6.67 -3.19
CA GLU A 36 -10.79 -6.27 -3.02
C GLU A 36 -10.91 -4.88 -2.36
N SER A 37 -10.33 -4.69 -1.17
CA SER A 37 -10.35 -3.41 -0.45
C SER A 37 -9.73 -2.26 -1.25
N PHE A 38 -8.65 -2.53 -2.00
CA PHE A 38 -8.07 -1.53 -2.88
C PHE A 38 -9.03 -1.10 -3.99
N LEU A 39 -9.74 -2.04 -4.63
CA LEU A 39 -10.69 -1.74 -5.71
C LEU A 39 -11.91 -0.96 -5.20
N GLU A 40 -12.44 -1.33 -4.04
CA GLU A 40 -13.53 -0.62 -3.37
C GLU A 40 -13.13 0.82 -3.07
N LEU A 41 -11.98 1.02 -2.41
CA LEU A 41 -11.44 2.35 -2.19
C LEU A 41 -11.24 3.06 -3.51
N GLN A 42 -10.57 2.47 -4.50
CA GLN A 42 -10.34 3.14 -5.79
C GLN A 42 -11.64 3.64 -6.45
N ALA A 43 -12.75 2.89 -6.35
CA ALA A 43 -14.05 3.28 -6.89
C ALA A 43 -14.63 4.54 -6.22
N GLU A 44 -14.40 4.72 -4.92
CA GLU A 44 -14.81 5.90 -4.14
C GLU A 44 -13.94 7.15 -4.41
N ARG A 45 -12.85 7.02 -5.18
CA ARG A 45 -11.83 8.06 -5.42
C ARG A 45 -11.26 8.74 -4.15
N PRO A 46 -10.90 8.01 -3.07
CA PRO A 46 -10.41 8.55 -1.82
C PRO A 46 -8.92 8.90 -1.89
N TYR A 47 -8.18 8.36 -2.85
CA TYR A 47 -6.76 8.62 -3.03
C TYR A 47 -6.56 9.94 -3.77
N ARG A 48 -5.97 10.92 -3.09
CA ARG A 48 -5.66 12.23 -3.68
C ARG A 48 -4.33 12.20 -4.44
N ASN A 49 -3.44 11.30 -4.06
CA ASN A 49 -2.13 11.13 -4.66
C ASN A 49 -1.58 9.73 -4.40
N TYR A 50 -0.39 9.45 -4.95
CA TYR A 50 0.28 8.16 -4.78
C TYR A 50 0.66 7.84 -3.32
N TRP A 51 0.92 8.86 -2.50
CA TRP A 51 1.22 8.63 -1.08
C TRP A 51 0.01 8.05 -0.35
N ASP A 52 -1.21 8.48 -0.68
CA ASP A 52 -2.43 7.91 -0.10
C ASP A 52 -2.58 6.43 -0.51
N VAL A 53 -2.29 6.10 -1.77
CA VAL A 53 -2.28 4.70 -2.25
C VAL A 53 -1.29 3.85 -1.45
N ALA A 54 -0.12 4.40 -1.13
CA ALA A 54 0.92 3.67 -0.43
C ALA A 54 0.66 3.51 1.08
N SER A 55 -0.10 4.42 1.71
CA SER A 55 -0.14 4.54 3.17
C SER A 55 -1.52 4.44 3.82
N ARG A 56 -2.61 4.47 3.05
CA ARG A 56 -3.97 4.53 3.61
C ARG A 56 -4.53 3.17 3.99
N ASP A 57 -4.37 2.17 3.14
CA ASP A 57 -4.90 0.82 3.35
C ASP A 57 -3.83 -0.20 3.00
N PHE A 58 -3.24 -0.84 4.01
CA PHE A 58 -2.28 -1.91 3.84
C PHE A 58 -2.32 -2.84 5.06
N ILE A 59 -1.89 -4.08 4.86
CA ILE A 59 -1.74 -5.06 5.93
C ILE A 59 -0.45 -4.73 6.68
N ALA A 60 -0.59 -4.12 7.87
CA ALA A 60 0.54 -3.86 8.76
C ALA A 60 1.07 -5.19 9.34
N ARG A 61 2.38 -5.26 9.55
CA ARG A 61 3.06 -6.41 10.19
C ARG A 61 3.79 -5.96 11.44
#